data_AF-A0A6I1QTD7-F1
#
_entry.id   AF-A0A6I1QTD7-F1
#
_cell.length_a   1.000
_cell.length_b   1.000
_cell.length_c   1.000
_cell.angle_alpha   90.00
_cell.angle_beta   90.00
_cell.angle_gamma   90.00
#
_symmetry.space_group_name_H-M   'P 1'
#
loop_
_entity.id
_entity.type
_entity.pdbx_description
1 polymer ?
#
loop_
_entity_poly.entity_id
_entity_poly.type
_entity_poly.pdbx_seq_one_letter_code
_entity_poly.pdbx_strand_id
1 'polypeptide(L)'
;MPTPGPPRPRRVRPAATATGSYPWVVLLCSFSDATTPTPHPASYYASMFNHTRGLRAYWAESSYRKMTIPAPVVRDWKQMPFPVTDYDFPGGGSDTQRLASDCTGLHDADVNFPSVRGIAMFFDGSIGSNYGGGLPIFSSSTA
;
A
#
# COMPACT_ATOMS: atom_id res chain seq x y z
N MET A 1 -25.31 40.72 20.81
CA MET A 1 -24.47 39.54 20.51
C MET A 1 -24.77 39.11 19.08
N PRO A 2 -23.79 39.01 18.17
CA PRO A 2 -24.03 38.56 16.81
C PRO A 2 -24.30 37.05 16.78
N THR A 3 -25.36 36.64 16.09
CA THR A 3 -25.75 35.24 15.90
C THR A 3 -24.73 34.52 14.99
N PRO A 4 -24.38 33.25 15.25
CA PRO A 4 -23.53 32.48 14.35
C PRO A 4 -24.23 32.27 13.01
N GLY A 5 -23.52 32.57 11.91
CA GLY A 5 -24.01 32.30 10.56
C GLY A 5 -24.11 30.80 10.28
N PRO A 6 -24.94 30.39 9.30
CA PRO A 6 -25.13 28.98 8.98
C PRO A 6 -23.83 28.32 8.50
N PRO A 7 -23.63 27.02 8.79
CA PRO A 7 -22.45 26.29 8.34
C PRO A 7 -22.39 26.25 6.81
N ARG A 8 -21.21 26.54 6.24
CA ARG A 8 -21.02 26.49 4.79
C ARG A 8 -21.17 25.03 4.30
N PRO A 9 -21.86 24.79 3.17
CA PRO A 9 -22.00 23.44 2.63
C PRO A 9 -20.62 22.87 2.26
N ARG A 10 -20.34 21.65 2.74
CA ARG A 10 -19.10 20.93 2.43
C ARG A 10 -19.12 20.60 0.94
N ARG A 11 -18.20 21.17 0.17
CA ARG A 11 -18.06 20.88 -1.27
C ARG A 11 -17.68 19.40 -1.42
N VAL A 12 -18.62 18.58 -1.89
CA VAL A 12 -18.33 17.21 -2.30
C VAL A 12 -17.60 17.31 -3.64
N ARG A 13 -16.30 16.97 -3.63
CA ARG A 13 -15.49 16.95 -4.84
C ARG A 13 -15.86 15.67 -5.62
N PRO A 14 -16.21 15.75 -6.91
CA PRO A 14 -16.50 14.56 -7.70
C PRO A 14 -15.31 13.61 -7.64
N ALA A 15 -15.58 12.31 -7.44
CA ALA A 15 -14.54 11.30 -7.56
C ALA A 15 -13.98 11.36 -8.98
N ALA A 16 -12.66 11.54 -9.10
CA ALA A 16 -12.01 11.46 -10.40
C ALA A 16 -12.25 10.06 -10.97
N THR A 17 -12.70 9.96 -12.22
CA THR A 17 -12.83 8.67 -12.88
C THR A 17 -11.43 8.07 -13.04
N ALA A 18 -11.19 6.91 -12.44
CA ALA A 18 -9.93 6.20 -12.60
C ALA A 18 -9.84 5.65 -14.03
N THR A 19 -9.17 6.39 -14.91
CA THR A 19 -8.88 6.00 -16.29
C THR A 19 -7.37 6.01 -16.53
N GLY A 20 -6.91 5.16 -17.44
CA GLY A 20 -5.49 5.06 -17.82
C GLY A 20 -4.70 3.96 -17.10
N SER A 21 -3.37 4.07 -17.17
CA SER A 21 -2.42 3.10 -16.60
C SER A 21 -1.97 3.51 -15.20
N TYR A 22 -2.10 2.60 -14.24
CA TYR A 22 -1.73 2.80 -12.84
C TYR A 22 -0.62 1.82 -12.46
N PRO A 23 0.66 2.17 -12.69
CA PRO A 23 1.77 1.30 -12.29
C PRO A 23 1.80 1.13 -10.78
N TRP A 24 1.78 -0.12 -10.33
CA TRP A 24 1.87 -0.48 -8.92
C TRP A 24 3.21 -1.17 -8.63
N VAL A 25 3.66 -1.09 -7.39
CA VAL A 25 4.77 -1.87 -6.87
C VAL A 25 4.29 -2.71 -5.69
N VAL A 26 4.87 -3.90 -5.57
CA VAL A 26 4.65 -4.80 -4.44
C VAL A 26 5.93 -4.88 -3.63
N LEU A 27 5.84 -4.52 -2.36
CA LEU A 27 6.94 -4.59 -1.41
C LEU A 27 6.70 -5.75 -0.45
N LEU A 28 7.74 -6.56 -0.26
CA LEU A 28 7.72 -7.67 0.69
C LEU A 28 8.63 -7.30 1.87
N CYS A 29 8.07 -7.32 3.07
CA CYS A 29 8.75 -6.84 4.28
C CYS A 29 8.56 -7.84 5.43
N SER A 30 9.69 -8.34 5.95
CA SER A 30 9.74 -9.35 7.00
C SER A 30 10.00 -8.69 8.35
N PHE A 31 9.30 -9.06 9.42
CA PHE A 31 9.58 -8.52 10.76
C PHE A 31 10.93 -8.97 11.30
N SER A 32 11.56 -8.19 12.19
CA SER A 32 12.86 -8.57 12.75
C SER A 32 12.81 -9.85 13.59
N ASP A 33 11.65 -10.13 14.20
CA ASP A 33 11.36 -11.29 15.05
C ASP A 33 10.62 -12.41 14.29
N ALA A 34 10.55 -12.34 12.96
CA ALA A 34 9.94 -13.37 12.15
C ALA A 34 10.68 -14.71 12.34
N THR A 35 10.02 -15.66 13.00
CA THR A 35 10.53 -17.02 13.21
C THR A 35 10.08 -17.98 12.10
N THR A 36 9.04 -17.61 11.34
CA THR A 36 8.58 -18.35 10.18
C THR A 36 9.36 -17.93 8.94
N PRO A 37 9.79 -18.89 8.10
CA PRO A 37 10.37 -18.57 6.80
C PRO A 37 9.41 -17.70 5.99
N THR A 38 9.96 -16.77 5.19
CA THR A 38 9.18 -15.93 4.26
C THR A 38 8.22 -16.83 3.47
N PRO A 39 6.89 -16.59 3.49
CA PRO A 39 5.89 -17.57 3.05
C PRO A 39 6.10 -18.08 1.61
N HIS A 40 6.42 -17.14 0.71
CA HIS A 40 6.64 -17.42 -0.70
C HIS A 40 7.69 -16.46 -1.30
N PRO A 41 8.38 -16.85 -2.39
CA PRO A 41 9.30 -15.96 -3.10
C PRO A 41 8.56 -14.85 -3.85
N ALA A 42 9.26 -13.77 -4.23
CA ALA A 42 8.69 -12.65 -4.99
C ALA A 42 7.98 -13.08 -6.29
N SER A 43 8.46 -14.15 -6.94
CA SER A 43 7.85 -14.72 -8.15
C SER A 43 6.42 -15.24 -7.92
N TYR A 44 6.12 -15.77 -6.74
CA TYR A 44 4.79 -16.21 -6.39
C TYR A 44 3.82 -15.03 -6.35
N TYR A 45 4.19 -13.94 -5.68
CA TYR A 45 3.38 -12.72 -5.64
C TYR A 45 3.22 -12.12 -7.03
N ALA A 46 4.29 -12.07 -7.84
CA ALA A 46 4.20 -11.60 -9.23
C ALA A 46 3.20 -12.41 -10.06
N SER A 47 3.13 -13.73 -9.83
CA SER A 47 2.18 -14.62 -10.52
C SER A 47 0.72 -14.28 -10.20
N MET A 48 0.40 -13.82 -8.98
CA MET A 48 -0.96 -13.42 -8.58
C MET A 48 -1.50 -12.25 -9.41
N PHE A 49 -0.63 -11.33 -9.85
CA PHE A 49 -1.05 -10.20 -10.68
C PHE A 49 -1.13 -10.57 -12.16
N ASN A 50 -0.26 -11.48 -12.62
CA ASN A 50 -0.17 -11.86 -14.03
C ASN A 50 -1.13 -12.99 -14.45
N HIS A 51 -1.75 -13.68 -13.49
CA HIS A 51 -2.73 -14.73 -13.75
C HIS A 51 -3.93 -14.22 -14.57
N THR A 52 -4.54 -15.09 -15.39
CA THR A 52 -5.69 -14.75 -16.25
C THR A 52 -6.95 -14.35 -15.46
N ARG A 53 -7.05 -14.80 -14.21
CA ARG A 53 -8.02 -14.33 -13.20
C ARG A 53 -7.35 -13.56 -12.06
N GLY A 54 -6.14 -13.07 -12.30
CA GLY A 54 -5.35 -12.32 -11.32
C GLY A 54 -5.83 -10.88 -11.18
N LEU A 55 -5.17 -10.13 -10.31
CA LEU A 55 -5.61 -8.78 -9.97
C LEU A 55 -5.63 -7.83 -11.18
N ARG A 56 -4.71 -7.99 -12.14
CA ARG A 56 -4.70 -7.21 -13.39
C ARG A 56 -5.97 -7.45 -14.22
N ALA A 57 -6.37 -8.70 -14.37
CA ALA A 57 -7.57 -9.06 -15.11
C ALA A 57 -8.82 -8.51 -14.41
N TYR A 58 -8.89 -8.63 -13.08
CA TYR A 58 -9.98 -8.09 -12.28
C TYR A 58 -10.18 -6.58 -12.49
N TRP A 59 -9.11 -5.78 -12.42
CA TRP A 59 -9.22 -4.32 -12.61
C TRP A 59 -9.54 -3.93 -14.05
N ALA A 60 -9.00 -4.65 -15.02
CA ALA A 60 -9.33 -4.42 -16.43
C ALA A 60 -10.80 -4.77 -16.73
N GLU A 61 -11.33 -5.86 -16.16
CA GLU A 61 -12.72 -6.28 -16.35
C GLU A 61 -13.69 -5.35 -15.63
N SER A 62 -13.48 -5.10 -14.34
CA SER A 62 -14.37 -4.29 -13.50
C SER A 62 -14.42 -2.82 -13.93
N SER A 63 -13.35 -2.33 -14.58
CA SER A 63 -13.33 -0.97 -15.13
C SER A 63 -13.83 -0.88 -16.57
N TYR A 64 -14.33 -1.97 -17.18
CA TYR A 64 -14.66 -2.03 -18.60
C TYR A 64 -13.47 -1.60 -19.50
N ARG A 65 -12.27 -2.04 -19.13
CA ARG A 65 -10.98 -1.71 -19.77
C ARG A 65 -10.62 -0.21 -19.78
N LYS A 66 -11.28 0.59 -18.93
CA LYS A 66 -10.95 2.03 -18.78
C LYS A 66 -9.70 2.25 -17.93
N MET A 67 -9.40 1.30 -17.03
CA MET A 67 -8.24 1.32 -16.15
C MET A 67 -7.42 0.05 -16.34
N THR A 68 -6.10 0.20 -16.40
CA THR A 68 -5.17 -0.93 -16.44
C THR A 68 -4.13 -0.78 -15.34
N ILE A 69 -3.78 -1.91 -14.73
CA ILE A 69 -2.63 -2.01 -13.84
C ILE A 69 -1.62 -2.88 -14.59
N PRO A 70 -0.51 -2.33 -15.09
CA PRO A 70 0.54 -3.16 -15.69
C PRO A 70 1.07 -4.15 -14.65
N ALA A 71 1.76 -5.20 -15.11
CA ALA A 71 2.37 -6.16 -14.19
C ALA A 71 3.22 -5.41 -13.15
N PRO A 72 2.88 -5.48 -11.86
CA PRO A 72 3.59 -4.71 -10.86
C PRO A 72 5.00 -5.26 -10.70
N VAL A 73 5.92 -4.36 -10.39
CA VAL A 73 7.26 -4.76 -9.96
C VAL A 73 7.13 -5.31 -8.55
N VAL A 74 7.52 -6.57 -8.36
CA VAL A 74 7.59 -7.18 -7.03
C VAL A 74 9.03 -7.16 -6.57
N ARG A 75 9.28 -6.63 -5.38
CA ARG A 75 10.61 -6.63 -4.76
C ARG A 75 10.74 -7.79 -3.78
N ASP A 76 11.97 -8.28 -3.65
CA ASP A 76 12.30 -9.37 -2.73
C ASP A 76 12.08 -8.97 -1.26
N TRP A 77 12.07 -9.96 -0.38
CA TRP A 77 11.90 -9.72 1.05
C TRP A 77 13.03 -8.89 1.63
N LYS A 78 12.67 -7.83 2.36
CA LYS A 78 13.60 -7.06 3.18
C LYS A 78 13.22 -7.16 4.65
N GLN A 79 14.23 -7.34 5.50
CA GLN A 79 14.02 -7.43 6.94
C GLN A 79 13.84 -6.03 7.54
N MET A 80 12.76 -5.86 8.29
CA MET A 80 12.41 -4.64 9.00
C MET A 80 13.24 -4.47 10.26
N PRO A 81 13.46 -3.21 10.71
CA PRO A 81 14.31 -2.93 11.86
C PRO A 81 13.73 -3.36 13.21
N PHE A 82 12.40 -3.54 13.29
CA PHE A 82 11.68 -3.77 14.55
C PHE A 82 10.80 -5.03 14.51
N PRO A 83 10.49 -5.61 15.69
CA PRO A 83 9.58 -6.75 15.82
C PRO A 83 8.13 -6.34 15.57
N VAL A 84 7.24 -7.31 15.34
CA VAL A 84 5.81 -7.03 15.09
C VAL A 84 5.16 -6.16 16.18
N THR A 85 5.56 -6.35 17.44
CA THR A 85 5.01 -5.62 18.59
C THR A 85 5.27 -4.12 18.58
N ASP A 86 6.33 -3.68 17.89
CA ASP A 86 6.68 -2.25 17.79
C ASP A 86 5.77 -1.49 16.83
N TYR A 87 4.95 -2.21 16.07
CA TYR A 87 3.98 -1.66 15.14
C TYR A 87 2.54 -1.83 15.63
N ASP A 88 2.31 -2.35 16.83
CA ASP A 88 0.97 -2.48 17.41
C ASP A 88 0.65 -1.30 18.33
N PHE A 89 -0.59 -0.80 18.27
CA PHE A 89 -1.05 0.22 19.22
C PHE A 89 -1.51 -0.42 20.53
N PRO A 90 -1.18 0.19 21.69
CA PRO A 90 -1.79 -0.20 22.96
C PRO A 90 -3.31 -0.04 22.88
N GLY A 91 -4.05 -1.15 23.02
CA GLY A 91 -5.52 -1.16 22.91
C GLY A 91 -6.07 -1.65 21.56
N GLY A 92 -5.21 -2.02 20.61
CA GLY A 92 -5.56 -2.70 19.37
C GLY A 92 -5.35 -1.87 18.10
N GLY A 93 -5.15 -2.57 16.98
CA GLY A 93 -4.78 -1.99 15.69
C GLY A 93 -3.26 -1.88 15.50
N SER A 94 -2.83 -1.56 14.28
CA SER A 94 -1.42 -1.35 13.95
C SER A 94 -1.11 0.07 13.49
N ASP A 95 0.11 0.53 13.76
CA ASP A 95 0.72 1.72 13.20
C ASP A 95 1.07 1.49 11.73
N THR A 96 0.03 1.55 10.89
CA THR A 96 0.14 1.39 9.44
C THR A 96 1.05 2.44 8.79
N GLN A 97 1.23 3.61 9.41
CA GLN A 97 2.12 4.64 8.92
C GLN A 97 3.58 4.26 9.15
N ARG A 98 3.92 3.77 10.35
CA ARG A 98 5.26 3.27 10.66
C ARG A 98 5.59 2.03 9.81
N LEU A 99 4.66 1.08 9.68
CA LEU A 99 4.81 -0.08 8.78
C LEU A 99 5.11 0.36 7.34
N ALA A 100 4.34 1.33 6.82
CA ALA A 100 4.55 1.85 5.47
C ALA A 100 5.89 2.57 5.33
N SER A 101 6.25 3.40 6.30
CA SER A 101 7.50 4.17 6.30
C SER A 101 8.72 3.25 6.32
N ASP A 102 8.76 2.30 7.24
CA ASP A 102 9.91 1.42 7.42
C ASP A 102 10.05 0.46 6.22
N CYS A 103 8.94 -0.09 5.74
CA CYS A 103 8.96 -0.96 4.55
C CYS A 103 9.35 -0.21 3.27
N THR A 104 8.82 1.00 3.02
CA THR A 104 9.22 1.80 1.85
C THR A 104 10.66 2.29 1.94
N GLY A 105 11.13 2.70 3.13
CA GLY A 105 12.51 3.12 3.36
C GLY A 105 13.53 2.02 3.05
N LEU A 106 13.21 0.76 3.36
CA LEU A 106 14.07 -0.37 2.98
C LEU A 106 14.16 -0.56 1.47
N HIS A 107 13.10 -0.25 0.74
CA HIS A 107 13.00 -0.45 -0.71
C HIS A 107 13.36 0.80 -1.53
N ASP A 108 13.75 1.90 -0.90
CA ASP A 108 14.03 3.19 -1.56
C ASP A 108 15.15 3.09 -2.61
N ALA A 109 16.20 2.31 -2.33
CA ALA A 109 17.30 2.08 -3.27
C ALA A 109 16.88 1.28 -4.52
N ASP A 110 15.81 0.48 -4.43
CA ASP A 110 15.39 -0.43 -5.50
C ASP A 110 14.12 0.05 -6.21
N VAL A 111 13.39 1.02 -5.65
CA VAL A 111 12.09 1.46 -6.16
C VAL A 111 12.08 2.96 -6.35
N ASN A 112 11.88 3.40 -7.60
CA ASN A 112 11.59 4.79 -7.90
C ASN A 112 10.12 5.10 -7.56
N PHE A 113 9.82 5.40 -6.29
CA PHE A 113 8.46 5.69 -5.81
C PHE A 113 7.72 6.79 -6.59
N PRO A 114 8.38 7.88 -7.04
CA PRO A 114 7.74 8.88 -7.92
C PRO A 114 7.13 8.32 -9.22
N SER A 115 7.59 7.15 -9.69
CA SER A 115 7.11 6.54 -10.93
C SER A 115 5.87 5.65 -10.77
N VAL A 116 5.46 5.33 -9.53
CA VAL A 116 4.33 4.44 -9.25
C VAL A 116 3.11 5.22 -8.73
N ARG A 117 1.93 4.65 -8.95
CA ARG A 117 0.64 5.21 -8.52
C ARG A 117 0.01 4.46 -7.36
N GLY A 118 0.57 3.32 -6.97
CA GLY A 118 0.10 2.51 -5.85
C GLY A 118 1.20 1.60 -5.32
N ILE A 119 1.13 1.32 -4.02
CA ILE A 119 2.05 0.44 -3.31
C ILE A 119 1.20 -0.60 -2.60
N ALA A 120 1.48 -1.87 -2.86
CA ALA A 120 0.95 -3.00 -2.09
C ALA A 120 2.07 -3.54 -1.22
N MET A 121 1.82 -3.76 0.06
CA MET A 121 2.81 -4.27 1.01
C MET A 121 2.33 -5.59 1.57
N PHE A 122 3.21 -6.58 1.61
CA PHE A 122 2.94 -7.86 2.26
C PHE A 122 3.95 -8.08 3.38
N PHE A 123 3.43 -8.59 4.50
CA PHE A 123 4.19 -8.88 5.71
C PHE A 123 4.09 -10.37 6.04
N ASP A 124 5.11 -10.92 6.68
CA ASP A 124 5.18 -12.34 7.09
C ASP A 124 4.57 -12.60 8.48
N GLY A 125 4.42 -11.56 9.30
CA GLY A 125 3.82 -11.62 10.63
C GLY A 125 2.33 -11.24 10.66
N SER A 126 1.63 -11.78 11.66
CA SER A 126 0.25 -11.37 11.96
C SER A 126 0.27 -10.03 12.70
N ILE A 127 0.10 -8.95 11.96
CA ILE A 127 -0.28 -7.64 12.51
C ILE A 127 -1.75 -7.69 12.97
N GLY A 128 -2.12 -6.99 14.05
CA GLY A 128 -3.45 -7.08 14.69
C GLY A 128 -4.67 -6.74 13.80
N SER A 129 -5.79 -6.32 14.41
CA SER A 129 -7.00 -5.96 13.65
C SER A 129 -6.77 -4.75 12.75
N ASN A 130 -6.74 -4.94 11.42
CA ASN A 130 -6.35 -3.88 10.49
C ASN A 130 -7.37 -3.65 9.37
N TYR A 131 -7.70 -2.36 9.14
CA TYR A 131 -8.41 -1.88 7.96
C TYR A 131 -7.41 -1.18 7.04
N GLY A 132 -7.00 -1.84 5.95
CA GLY A 132 -6.05 -1.29 4.99
C GLY A 132 -6.74 -0.45 3.91
N GLY A 133 -6.20 0.74 3.64
CA GLY A 133 -6.58 1.61 2.51
C GLY A 133 -7.06 2.99 2.95
N GLY A 134 -6.16 3.98 2.91
CA GLY A 134 -6.57 5.36 3.19
C GLY A 134 -5.46 6.39 3.35
N LEU A 135 -4.19 5.99 3.53
CA LEU A 135 -3.12 6.96 3.71
C LEU A 135 -2.53 7.41 2.36
N PRO A 136 -2.62 8.71 2.01
CA PRO A 136 -1.70 9.27 1.03
C PRO A 136 -0.30 9.22 1.64
N ILE A 137 0.59 8.43 1.02
CA ILE A 137 2.02 8.43 1.35
C ILE A 137 2.58 9.73 0.77
N PHE A 138 2.44 10.83 1.50
CA PHE A 138 3.07 12.09 1.13
C PHE A 138 4.56 11.94 1.42
N SER A 139 5.35 11.66 0.39
CA SER A 139 6.76 12.04 0.39
C SER A 139 6.78 13.56 0.43
N SER A 140 6.97 14.13 1.62
CA SER A 140 7.23 15.56 1.77
C SER A 140 8.61 15.86 1.19
N SER A 141 8.66 16.08 -0.12
CA SER A 141 9.74 16.87 -0.71
C SER A 141 9.37 18.34 -0.50
N THR A 142 9.71 18.87 0.67
CA THR A 142 9.92 20.30 0.84
C THR A 142 11.34 20.60 0.38
N ALA A 143 11.43 21.22 -0.80
CA ALA A 143 12.54 22.09 -1.16
C ALA A 143 12.55 23.34 -0.27
#